data_AF-A0A939X9M6-F1
#
_entry.id   AF-A0A939X9M6-F1
#
_cell.length_a   1.000
_cell.length_b   1.000
_cell.length_c   1.000
_cell.angle_alpha   90.00
_cell.angle_beta   90.00
_cell.angle_gamma   90.00
#
_symmetry.space_group_name_H-M   'P 1'
#
loop_
_entity.id
_entity.type
_entity.pdbx_description
1 polymer ?
#
loop_
_entity_poly.entity_id
_entity_poly.type
_entity_poly.pdbx_seq_one_letter_code
_entity_poly.pdbx_strand_id
1 'polypeptide(L)'
;MLKKGENQKVLPTIEEAMHELELAGSLNPGPWVKHSINVGIAARNIAEKIPEMNPQKAYIVGIMHDIGRRVGIVDIPTHVYEGYKYCMEKGWDETARICM
;
A
#
# COMPACT_ATOMS: atom_id res chain seq x y z
N MET A 1 2.26 -23.43 -25.00
CA MET A 1 2.13 -23.69 -23.56
C MET A 1 3.07 -22.74 -22.82
N LEU A 2 2.56 -21.61 -22.35
CA LEU A 2 3.33 -20.73 -21.47
C LEU A 2 3.39 -21.42 -20.09
N LYS A 3 4.60 -21.70 -19.61
CA LYS A 3 4.82 -22.15 -18.23
C LYS A 3 4.15 -21.13 -17.32
N LYS A 4 3.33 -21.57 -16.35
CA LYS A 4 2.90 -20.75 -15.21
C LYS A 4 4.15 -20.34 -14.45
N GLY A 5 4.78 -19.26 -14.92
CA GLY A 5 5.95 -18.65 -14.32
C GLY A 5 5.56 -18.13 -12.95
N GLU A 6 6.48 -18.28 -12.01
CA GLU A 6 6.48 -17.72 -10.66
C GLU A 6 5.63 -16.45 -10.58
N ASN A 7 4.64 -16.45 -9.68
CA ASN A 7 3.77 -15.31 -9.42
C ASN A 7 4.66 -14.12 -9.05
N GLN A 8 4.99 -13.29 -10.04
CA GLN A 8 5.83 -12.12 -9.85
C GLN A 8 5.01 -11.23 -8.90
N LYS A 9 5.49 -11.09 -7.67
CA LYS A 9 4.81 -10.33 -6.61
C LYS A 9 4.62 -8.89 -7.10
N VAL A 10 3.45 -8.59 -7.66
CA VAL A 10 3.19 -7.29 -8.30
C VAL A 10 2.92 -6.25 -7.21
N LEU A 11 3.53 -5.09 -7.38
CA LEU A 11 3.30 -3.87 -6.62
C LEU A 11 2.75 -2.81 -7.58
N PRO A 12 1.94 -1.86 -7.10
CA PRO A 12 1.65 -0.66 -7.88
C PRO A 12 2.95 0.12 -8.11
N THR A 13 2.99 0.95 -9.15
CA THR A 13 4.02 1.99 -9.24
C THR A 13 3.83 3.04 -8.14
N ILE A 14 4.82 3.91 -7.94
CA ILE A 14 4.69 5.03 -6.99
C ILE A 14 3.54 5.95 -7.41
N GLU A 15 3.40 6.19 -8.70
CA GLU A 15 2.34 7.02 -9.28
C GLU A 15 0.96 6.41 -9.04
N GLU A 16 0.79 5.10 -9.29
CA GLU A 16 -0.45 4.38 -9.02
C GLU A 16 -0.82 4.42 -7.53
N ALA A 17 0.16 4.16 -6.65
CA ALA A 17 -0.07 4.16 -5.21
C ALA A 17 -0.43 5.57 -4.67
N MET A 18 0.22 6.61 -5.17
CA MET A 18 -0.11 8.00 -4.82
C MET A 18 -1.50 8.40 -5.33
N HIS A 19 -1.84 8.01 -6.56
CA HIS A 19 -3.16 8.26 -7.13
C HIS A 19 -4.27 7.57 -6.32
N GLU A 20 -4.06 6.30 -5.94
CA GLU A 20 -5.02 5.55 -5.11
C GLU A 20 -5.15 6.15 -3.71
N LEU A 21 -4.06 6.63 -3.12
CA LEU A 21 -4.08 7.31 -1.82
C LEU A 21 -4.84 8.64 -1.90
N GLU A 22 -4.66 9.41 -2.97
CA GLU A 22 -5.40 10.67 -3.21
C GLU A 22 -6.90 10.38 -3.40
N LEU A 23 -7.24 9.40 -4.25
CA LEU A 23 -8.62 8.94 -4.44
C LEU A 23 -9.24 8.52 -3.10
N ALA A 24 -8.57 7.66 -2.34
CA ALA A 24 -9.07 7.19 -1.05
C ALA A 24 -9.22 8.34 -0.04
N GLY A 25 -8.31 9.32 -0.05
CA GLY A 25 -8.42 10.54 0.74
C GLY A 25 -9.62 11.41 0.37
N SER A 26 -10.03 11.43 -0.90
CA SER A 26 -11.25 12.12 -1.33
C SER A 26 -12.53 11.40 -0.87
N LEU A 27 -12.50 10.06 -0.78
CA LEU A 27 -13.61 9.24 -0.31
C LEU A 27 -13.78 9.29 1.21
N ASN A 28 -12.66 9.34 1.94
CA ASN A 28 -12.62 9.46 3.39
C ASN A 28 -11.61 10.53 3.83
N PRO A 29 -11.99 11.81 3.83
CA PRO A 29 -11.09 12.90 4.21
C PRO A 29 -10.62 12.78 5.66
N GLY A 30 -9.31 12.95 5.90
CA GLY A 30 -8.78 12.95 7.26
C GLY A 30 -7.26 12.97 7.33
N PRO A 31 -6.69 13.02 8.55
CA PRO A 31 -5.25 13.11 8.77
C PRO A 31 -4.49 11.83 8.35
N TRP A 32 -5.20 10.72 8.14
CA TRP A 32 -4.62 9.42 7.82
C TRP A 32 -3.88 9.40 6.46
N VAL A 33 -4.27 10.26 5.52
CA VAL A 33 -3.56 10.42 4.24
C VAL A 33 -2.14 10.93 4.47
N LYS A 34 -1.99 12.01 5.24
CA LYS A 34 -0.69 12.58 5.60
C LYS A 34 0.13 11.62 6.46
N HIS A 35 -0.53 10.89 7.38
CA HIS A 35 0.09 9.79 8.11
C HIS A 35 0.70 8.75 7.16
N SER A 36 -0.06 8.28 6.19
CA SER A 36 0.39 7.27 5.21
C SER A 36 1.59 7.76 4.38
N ILE A 37 1.56 9.02 3.93
CA ILE A 37 2.71 9.64 3.24
C ILE A 37 3.94 9.66 4.15
N ASN A 38 3.80 10.08 5.41
CA ASN A 38 4.90 10.13 6.36
C ASN A 38 5.47 8.73 6.66
N VAL A 39 4.61 7.70 6.77
CA VAL A 39 5.02 6.30 6.93
C VAL A 39 5.82 5.84 5.71
N GLY A 40 5.35 6.12 4.49
CA GLY A 40 6.10 5.81 3.27
C GLY A 40 7.47 6.47 3.23
N ILE A 41 7.56 7.77 3.54
CA ILE A 41 8.84 8.51 3.61
C ILE A 41 9.77 7.87 4.65
N ALA A 42 9.28 7.59 5.85
CA ALA A 42 10.07 6.97 6.91
C ALA A 42 10.58 5.58 6.50
N ALA A 43 9.71 4.75 5.93
CA ALA A 43 10.06 3.41 5.45
C ALA A 43 11.13 3.47 4.35
N ARG A 44 11.01 4.39 3.39
CA ARG A 44 12.02 4.63 2.36
C ARG A 44 13.37 5.01 2.97
N ASN A 45 13.38 6.00 3.86
CA ASN A 45 14.61 6.51 4.47
C ASN A 45 15.35 5.44 5.28
N ILE A 46 14.61 4.53 5.94
CA ILE A 46 15.19 3.38 6.65
C ILE A 46 15.77 2.38 5.63
N ALA A 47 15.01 2.02 4.61
CA ALA A 47 15.44 1.08 3.58
C ALA A 47 16.68 1.56 2.81
N GLU A 48 16.85 2.87 2.59
CA GLU A 48 18.07 3.45 1.99
C GLU A 48 19.35 3.18 2.78
N LYS A 49 19.24 2.81 4.07
CA LYS A 49 20.38 2.48 4.93
C LYS A 49 20.67 0.98 5.03
N ILE A 50 19.85 0.14 4.38
CA ILE A 50 19.94 -1.32 4.47
C ILE A 50 20.24 -1.88 3.06
N PRO A 51 21.46 -2.39 2.79
CA PRO A 51 21.88 -2.81 1.45
C PRO A 51 20.93 -3.78 0.74
N GLU A 52 20.25 -4.64 1.49
CA GLU A 52 19.36 -5.68 0.97
C GLU A 52 17.89 -5.25 0.84
N MET A 53 17.54 -4.01 1.19
CA MET A 53 16.18 -3.49 1.08
C MET A 53 16.00 -2.62 -0.16
N ASN A 54 14.82 -2.71 -0.78
CA ASN A 54 14.42 -1.83 -1.88
C ASN A 54 13.66 -0.61 -1.31
N PRO A 55 14.21 0.62 -1.40
CA PRO A 55 13.56 1.81 -0.84
C PRO A 55 12.28 2.24 -1.54
N GLN A 56 12.17 2.02 -2.86
CA GLN A 56 10.96 2.35 -3.61
C GLN A 56 9.81 1.43 -3.20
N LYS A 57 10.09 0.14 -3.06
CA LYS A 57 9.12 -0.82 -2.54
C LYS A 57 8.69 -0.46 -1.11
N ALA A 58 9.64 -0.12 -0.23
CA ALA A 58 9.34 0.30 1.14
C ALA A 58 8.43 1.55 1.18
N TYR A 59 8.68 2.51 0.29
CA TYR A 59 7.82 3.67 0.12
C TYR A 59 6.40 3.27 -0.28
N ILE A 60 6.25 2.46 -1.34
CA ILE A 60 4.96 2.01 -1.88
C ILE A 60 4.13 1.31 -0.82
N VAL A 61 4.70 0.32 -0.14
CA VAL A 61 3.93 -0.42 0.87
C VAL A 61 3.63 0.42 2.11
N GLY A 62 4.50 1.37 2.46
CA GLY A 62 4.27 2.31 3.55
C GLY A 62 3.11 3.27 3.27
N ILE A 63 2.99 3.82 2.06
CA ILE A 63 1.88 4.71 1.72
C ILE A 63 0.53 3.97 1.57
N MET A 64 0.57 2.67 1.27
CA MET A 64 -0.63 1.87 1.02
C MET A 64 -1.13 1.09 2.25
N HIS A 65 -0.38 1.04 3.37
CA HIS A 65 -0.71 0.16 4.51
C HIS A 65 -2.15 0.36 5.02
N ASP A 66 -2.60 1.61 5.09
CA ASP A 66 -3.93 2.00 5.59
C ASP A 66 -4.95 2.22 4.44
N ILE A 67 -4.71 1.76 3.21
CA ILE A 67 -5.55 2.08 2.04
C ILE A 67 -7.01 1.66 2.20
N GLY A 68 -7.30 0.65 3.03
CA GLY A 68 -8.66 0.25 3.34
C GLY A 68 -9.48 1.30 4.08
N ARG A 69 -8.85 2.35 4.65
CA ARG A 69 -9.57 3.53 5.15
C ARG A 69 -10.39 4.22 4.07
N ARG A 70 -10.20 3.90 2.79
CA ARG A 70 -11.06 4.33 1.67
C ARG A 70 -12.56 4.07 1.90
N VAL A 71 -12.93 3.09 2.73
CA VAL A 71 -14.35 2.75 3.00
C VAL A 71 -15.02 3.62 4.05
N GLY A 72 -14.28 4.54 4.68
CA GLY A 72 -14.79 5.44 5.71
C GLY A 72 -14.17 5.23 7.09
N ILE A 73 -14.81 5.81 8.12
CA ILE A 73 -14.38 5.66 9.51
C ILE A 73 -14.92 4.33 10.05
N VAL A 74 -14.05 3.33 10.06
CA VAL A 74 -14.34 1.98 10.55
C VAL A 74 -13.30 1.58 11.59
N ASP A 75 -13.55 0.47 12.29
CA ASP A 75 -12.59 -0.08 13.25
C ASP A 75 -11.31 -0.60 12.56
N ILE A 76 -10.34 -1.03 13.37
CA ILE A 76 -9.05 -1.49 12.86
C ILE A 76 -9.19 -2.73 11.98
N PRO A 77 -9.85 -3.82 12.43
CA PRO A 77 -9.98 -5.03 11.61
C PRO A 77 -10.68 -4.79 10.28
N THR A 78 -11.67 -3.90 10.23
CA THR A 78 -12.42 -3.64 9.00
C THR A 78 -11.55 -2.95 7.94
N HIS A 79 -10.83 -1.88 8.26
CA HIS A 79 -10.00 -1.22 7.24
C HIS A 79 -8.79 -2.08 6.83
N VAL A 80 -8.25 -2.89 7.74
CA VAL A 80 -7.24 -3.90 7.41
C VAL A 80 -7.75 -4.86 6.33
N TYR A 81 -8.93 -5.46 6.56
CA TYR A 81 -9.52 -6.42 5.62
C TYR A 81 -9.90 -5.77 4.28
N GLU A 82 -10.51 -4.59 4.30
CA GLU A 82 -10.88 -3.88 3.07
C GLU A 82 -9.64 -3.44 2.26
N GLY A 83 -8.54 -3.08 2.94
CA GLY A 83 -7.27 -2.79 2.29
C GLY A 83 -6.66 -4.02 1.60
N TYR A 84 -6.66 -5.16 2.31
CA TYR A 84 -6.24 -6.45 1.75
C TYR A 84 -7.06 -6.80 0.51
N LYS A 85 -8.39 -6.81 0.63
CA LYS A 85 -9.30 -7.15 -0.47
C LYS A 85 -9.10 -6.23 -1.68
N TYR A 86 -9.01 -4.92 -1.45
CA TYR A 86 -8.79 -3.94 -2.51
C TYR A 86 -7.48 -4.21 -3.28
N CYS A 87 -6.39 -4.46 -2.56
CA CYS A 87 -5.10 -4.74 -3.18
C CYS A 87 -5.10 -6.09 -3.92
N MET A 88 -5.78 -7.11 -3.38
CA MET A 88 -5.92 -8.41 -4.06
C MET A 88 -6.70 -8.29 -5.37
N GLU A 89 -7.79 -7.51 -5.40
CA GLU A 89 -8.57 -7.25 -6.63
C GLU A 89 -7.74 -6.58 -7.74
N LYS A 90 -6.74 -5.77 -7.35
CA LYS A 90 -5.79 -5.12 -8.26
C LYS A 90 -4.61 -6.02 -8.65
N GLY A 91 -4.48 -7.20 -8.04
CA GLY A 91 -3.33 -8.09 -8.22
C GLY A 91 -2.06 -7.63 -7.47
N TRP A 92 -2.18 -6.71 -6.52
CA TRP A 92 -1.06 -6.17 -5.74
C TRP A 92 -0.78 -6.99 -4.47
N ASP A 93 -0.38 -8.24 -4.65
CA ASP A 93 -0.20 -9.24 -3.59
C ASP A 93 0.68 -8.75 -2.42
N GLU A 94 1.72 -7.96 -2.70
CA GLU A 94 2.63 -7.44 -1.68
C GLU A 94 1.98 -6.39 -0.81
N THR A 95 1.28 -5.46 -1.43
CA THR A 95 0.55 -4.40 -0.76
C THR A 95 -0.57 -4.99 0.10
N ALA A 96 -1.29 -5.98 -0.43
CA ALA A 96 -2.35 -6.67 0.30
C ALA A 96 -1.86 -7.25 1.63
N ARG A 97 -0.67 -7.87 1.65
CA ARG A 97 -0.08 -8.43 2.88
C ARG A 97 0.31 -7.38 3.91
N ILE A 98 0.60 -6.15 3.50
CA ILE A 98 0.99 -5.06 4.42
C ILE A 98 -0.23 -4.36 5.02
N CYS A 99 -1.41 -4.53 4.44
CA CYS A 99 -2.65 -4.09 5.08
C CYS A 99 -3.03 -4.92 6.31
N MET A 100 -2.45 -6.12 6.49
CA MET A 100 -2.71 -7.07 7.59
C MET A 100 -1.66 -6.97 8.69
#